data_AF-A0A6D2JUU5-F1
#
_entry.id   AF-A0A6D2JUU5-F1
#
_cell.length_a   1.000
_cell.length_b   1.000
_cell.length_c   1.000
_cell.angle_alpha   90.00
_cell.angle_beta   90.00
_cell.angle_gamma   90.00
#
_symmetry.space_group_name_H-M   'P 1'
#
loop_
_entity.id
_entity.type
_entity.pdbx_description
1 polymer ?
#
loop_
_entity_poly.entity_id
_entity_poly.type
_entity_poly.pdbx_seq_one_letter_code
_entity_poly.pdbx_strand_id
1 'polypeptide(L)'
;MAKSSNLLLCLSVFIFIITESPTLAQTCFNYKFSSNRLFEFCNDLPVLDSFLHYTYDSSSDNLQIAYHHTKLTPRKWVAWTVNPTSNSMIGSQAIVAYPQ
;
A
#
# COMPACT_ATOMS: atom_id res chain seq x y z
N MET A 1 -20.45 -10.65 -43.38
CA MET A 1 -20.64 -9.96 -42.07
C MET A 1 -20.01 -10.70 -40.89
N ALA A 2 -20.01 -12.04 -40.83
CA ALA A 2 -19.43 -12.80 -39.69
C ALA A 2 -17.92 -12.61 -39.43
N LYS A 3 -17.11 -12.40 -40.48
CA LYS A 3 -15.63 -12.29 -40.36
C LYS A 3 -15.16 -11.00 -39.66
N SER A 4 -15.93 -9.91 -39.81
CA SER A 4 -15.65 -8.62 -39.16
C SER A 4 -16.06 -8.63 -37.69
N SER A 5 -17.14 -9.33 -37.34
CA SER A 5 -17.61 -9.48 -35.94
C SER A 5 -16.61 -10.28 -35.09
N ASN A 6 -16.03 -11.37 -35.62
CA ASN A 6 -15.01 -12.14 -34.92
C ASN A 6 -13.71 -11.34 -34.71
N LEU A 7 -13.35 -10.47 -35.66
CA LEU A 7 -12.17 -9.61 -35.55
C LEU A 7 -12.35 -8.53 -34.46
N LEU A 8 -13.55 -7.94 -34.37
CA LEU A 8 -13.94 -7.00 -33.32
C LEU A 8 -13.94 -7.65 -31.93
N LEU A 9 -14.39 -8.91 -31.83
CA LEU A 9 -14.36 -9.67 -30.58
C LEU A 9 -12.93 -9.99 -30.15
N CYS A 10 -12.06 -10.39 -31.09
CA CYS A 10 -10.65 -10.60 -30.79
C CYS A 10 -9.97 -9.29 -30.35
N LEU A 11 -10.24 -8.17 -31.02
CA LEU A 11 -9.68 -6.87 -30.64
C LEU A 11 -10.11 -6.45 -29.23
N SER A 12 -11.38 -6.66 -28.86
CA SER A 12 -11.86 -6.31 -27.52
C SER A 12 -11.19 -7.15 -26.44
N VAL A 13 -11.04 -8.46 -26.66
CA VAL A 13 -10.32 -9.36 -25.73
C VAL A 13 -8.86 -8.96 -25.59
N PHE A 14 -8.17 -8.58 -26.67
CA PHE A 14 -6.79 -8.09 -26.60
C PHE A 14 -6.68 -6.79 -25.80
N ILE A 15 -7.61 -5.84 -25.96
CA ILE A 15 -7.59 -4.57 -25.21
C ILE A 15 -7.76 -4.81 -23.70
N PHE A 16 -8.62 -5.76 -23.29
CA PHE A 16 -8.80 -6.13 -21.88
C PHE A 16 -7.53 -6.75 -21.24
N ILE A 17 -6.74 -7.50 -22.01
CA ILE A 17 -5.49 -8.11 -21.50
C ILE A 17 -4.39 -7.05 -21.29
N ILE A 18 -4.39 -5.97 -22.09
CA ILE A 18 -3.36 -4.91 -22.03
C ILE A 18 -3.65 -3.89 -20.91
N THR A 19 -4.90 -3.80 -20.43
CA THR A 19 -5.29 -2.86 -19.37
C THR A 19 -4.95 -3.32 -17.94
N GLU A 20 -4.54 -4.57 -17.75
CA GLU A 20 -3.91 -5.01 -16.50
C GLU A 20 -2.48 -4.43 -16.46
N SER A 21 -2.36 -3.17 -16.03
CA SER A 21 -1.08 -2.58 -15.73
C SER A 21 -0.34 -3.48 -14.73
N PRO A 22 0.90 -3.92 -15.02
CA PRO A 22 1.67 -4.67 -14.04
C PRO A 22 1.87 -3.74 -12.84
N THR A 23 1.12 -3.97 -11.76
CA THR A 23 1.55 -3.49 -10.47
C THR A 23 2.86 -4.20 -10.24
N LEU A 24 3.99 -3.54 -10.47
CA LEU A 24 5.26 -4.01 -9.93
C LEU A 24 4.93 -4.26 -8.46
N ALA A 25 4.94 -5.51 -8.03
CA ALA A 25 4.68 -5.88 -6.65
C ALA A 25 5.81 -5.25 -5.83
N GLN A 26 5.61 -4.01 -5.42
CA GLN A 26 6.46 -3.29 -4.49
C GLN A 26 6.21 -3.98 -3.16
N THR A 27 6.92 -5.07 -2.92
CA THR A 27 6.96 -5.71 -1.61
C THR A 27 7.60 -4.74 -0.63
N CYS A 28 7.18 -4.80 0.62
CA CYS A 28 7.70 -3.98 1.72
C CYS A 28 9.24 -3.83 1.67
N PHE A 29 9.99 -4.93 1.47
CA PHE A 29 11.46 -4.95 1.48
C PHE A 29 12.17 -4.15 0.37
N ASN A 30 11.49 -3.82 -0.73
CA ASN A 30 12.12 -3.14 -1.86
C ASN A 30 12.06 -1.61 -1.77
N TYR A 31 11.33 -1.08 -0.78
CA TYR A 31 11.16 0.35 -0.61
C TYR A 31 12.35 0.98 0.12
N LYS A 32 12.93 2.04 -0.45
CA LYS A 32 13.99 2.84 0.17
C LYS A 32 13.44 4.18 0.62
N PHE A 33 13.46 4.41 1.92
CA PHE A 33 13.10 5.71 2.48
C PHE A 33 14.13 6.78 2.13
N SER A 34 13.66 8.02 2.01
CA SER A 34 14.54 9.18 1.98
C SER A 34 15.34 9.30 3.29
N SER A 35 16.47 10.00 3.23
CA SER A 35 17.37 10.21 4.39
C SER A 35 18.02 8.94 4.95
N ASN A 36 18.09 7.85 4.17
CA ASN A 36 18.75 6.60 4.57
C ASN A 36 18.16 5.98 5.85
N ARG A 37 16.87 6.22 6.15
CA ARG A 37 16.20 5.55 7.26
C ARG A 37 16.00 4.08 6.94
N LEU A 38 16.44 3.22 7.86
CA LEU A 38 16.33 1.77 7.77
C LEU A 38 15.42 1.27 8.88
N PHE A 39 14.58 0.29 8.54
CA PHE A 39 13.71 -0.40 9.47
C PHE A 39 14.07 -1.88 9.47
N GLU A 40 14.07 -2.51 10.64
CA GLU A 40 14.45 -3.91 10.82
C GLU A 40 13.34 -4.85 10.32
N PHE A 41 12.09 -4.47 10.58
CA PHE A 41 10.92 -5.26 10.24
C PHE A 41 10.05 -4.58 9.19
N CYS A 42 9.39 -5.41 8.41
CA CYS A 42 8.60 -5.02 7.25
C CYS A 42 7.42 -5.98 7.10
N ASN A 43 6.19 -5.45 7.07
CA ASN A 43 4.98 -6.23 6.85
C ASN A 43 4.18 -5.67 5.67
N ASP A 44 3.87 -6.54 4.71
CA ASP A 44 2.86 -6.27 3.69
C ASP A 44 1.47 -6.38 4.35
N LEU A 45 0.65 -5.34 4.25
CA LEU A 45 -0.70 -5.35 4.79
C LEU A 45 -1.67 -5.94 3.76
N PRO A 46 -2.70 -6.70 4.20
CA PRO A 46 -3.56 -7.46 3.29
C PRO A 46 -4.49 -6.58 2.45
N VAL A 47 -4.58 -5.29 2.75
CA VAL A 47 -5.51 -4.36 2.10
C VAL A 47 -4.82 -3.04 1.77
N LEU A 48 -5.44 -2.29 0.86
CA LEU A 48 -5.08 -0.90 0.55
C LEU A 48 -3.64 -0.72 0.06
N ASP A 49 -3.00 -1.70 -0.63
CA ASP A 49 -1.64 -1.55 -1.18
C ASP A 49 -0.68 -0.84 -0.19
N SER A 50 -0.67 -1.33 1.04
CA SER A 50 -0.07 -0.64 2.19
C SER A 50 0.95 -1.50 2.89
N PHE A 51 1.94 -0.84 3.49
CA PHE A 51 3.14 -1.46 4.02
C PHE A 51 3.47 -0.82 5.37
N LEU A 52 3.87 -1.67 6.31
CA LEU A 52 4.29 -1.25 7.63
C LEU A 52 5.76 -1.57 7.86
N HIS A 53 6.56 -0.54 8.07
CA HIS A 53 7.96 -0.66 8.43
C HIS A 53 8.14 -0.25 9.88
N TYR A 54 8.90 -1.02 10.66
CA TYR A 54 9.14 -0.67 12.06
C TYR A 54 10.47 -1.24 12.59
N THR A 55 10.97 -0.59 13.63
CA THR A 55 12.08 -1.06 14.46
C THR A 55 11.70 -0.79 15.91
N TYR A 56 11.81 -1.80 16.76
CA TYR A 56 11.60 -1.66 18.20
C TYR A 56 12.93 -1.86 18.92
N ASP A 57 13.32 -0.86 19.70
CA ASP A 57 14.47 -0.94 20.60
C ASP A 57 13.97 -1.21 22.02
N SER A 58 14.11 -2.44 22.47
CA SER A 58 13.70 -2.87 23.82
C SER A 58 14.56 -2.27 24.93
N SER A 59 15.73 -1.70 24.62
CA SER A 59 16.59 -1.07 25.62
C SER A 59 16.15 0.35 25.97
N SER A 60 15.56 1.05 25.00
CA SER A 60 15.06 2.42 25.16
C SER A 60 13.53 2.53 25.16
N ASP A 61 12.83 1.40 25.05
CA ASP A 61 11.38 1.32 24.83
C ASP A 61 10.88 2.20 23.68
N ASN A 62 11.72 2.36 22.66
CA ASN A 62 11.42 3.20 21.51
C ASN A 62 10.92 2.36 20.33
N LEU A 63 9.73 2.72 19.82
CA LEU A 63 9.15 2.12 18.63
C LEU A 63 9.14 3.13 17.49
N GLN A 64 9.96 2.89 16.48
CA GLN A 64 9.98 3.68 15.26
C GLN A 64 9.11 3.00 14.21
N ILE A 65 8.19 3.75 13.61
CA ILE A 65 7.25 3.23 12.62
C ILE A 65 7.18 4.15 11.41
N ALA A 66 7.09 3.55 10.22
CA ALA A 66 6.67 4.21 9.00
C ALA A 66 5.58 3.40 8.29
N TYR A 67 4.43 4.04 8.09
CA TYR A 67 3.36 3.54 7.23
C TYR A 67 3.54 4.08 5.82
N HIS A 68 3.46 3.20 4.81
CA HIS A 68 3.62 3.56 3.41
C HIS A 68 2.44 3.03 2.58
N HIS A 69 1.94 3.85 1.65
CA HIS A 69 0.87 3.49 0.74
C HIS A 69 1.20 3.99 -0.67
N THR A 70 1.16 3.10 -1.66
CA THR A 70 1.68 3.38 -3.02
C THR A 70 0.67 4.02 -3.96
N LYS A 71 -0.64 3.91 -3.71
CA LYS A 71 -1.70 4.37 -4.62
C LYS A 71 -2.42 5.64 -4.13
N LEU A 72 -1.63 6.61 -3.64
CA LEU A 72 -2.14 7.90 -3.20
C LEU A 72 -2.37 8.85 -4.38
N THR A 73 -3.57 9.41 -4.45
CA THR A 73 -3.92 10.51 -5.38
C THR A 73 -4.11 11.79 -4.56
N PRO A 74 -3.92 13.00 -5.11
CA PRO A 74 -4.01 14.27 -4.35
C PRO A 74 -5.32 14.51 -3.57
N ARG A 75 -6.42 13.83 -3.94
CA ARG A 75 -7.71 13.93 -3.24
C ARG A 75 -7.94 12.85 -2.17
N LYS A 76 -6.96 11.96 -1.96
CA LYS A 76 -7.04 10.88 -0.97
C LYS A 76 -6.18 11.23 0.22
N TRP A 77 -6.69 10.92 1.39
CA TRP A 77 -5.97 10.96 2.66
C TRP A 77 -5.94 9.54 3.22
N VAL A 78 -5.01 9.31 4.13
CA VAL A 78 -4.95 8.05 4.87
C VAL A 78 -4.86 8.34 6.36
N ALA A 79 -5.67 7.62 7.12
CA ALA A 79 -5.49 7.50 8.55
C ALA A 79 -5.04 6.08 8.86
N TRP A 80 -4.09 5.99 9.78
CA TRP A 80 -3.68 4.74 10.38
C TRP A 80 -3.94 4.87 11.89
N THR A 81 -4.18 3.75 12.57
CA THR A 81 -4.51 3.77 14.00
C THR A 81 -3.86 2.61 14.74
N VAL A 82 -3.50 2.82 16.00
CA VAL A 82 -3.02 1.77 16.90
C VAL A 82 -3.98 1.66 18.09
N ASN A 83 -4.35 0.43 18.43
CA ASN A 83 -5.12 0.11 19.62
C ASN A 83 -4.41 -0.98 20.42
N PRO A 84 -3.70 -0.63 21.51
CA PRO A 84 -2.97 -1.61 22.31
C PRO A 84 -3.87 -2.54 23.13
N THR A 85 -5.14 -2.20 23.34
CA THR A 85 -6.04 -2.91 24.27
C THR A 85 -7.09 -3.76 23.56
N SER A 86 -7.37 -3.50 22.27
CA SER A 86 -8.35 -4.26 21.51
C SER A 86 -8.05 -4.26 20.01
N ASN A 87 -8.62 -5.22 19.28
CA ASN A 87 -8.58 -5.24 17.81
C ASN A 87 -9.71 -4.39 17.17
N SER A 88 -10.35 -3.52 17.94
CA SER A 88 -11.45 -2.68 17.48
C SER A 88 -10.98 -1.25 17.18
N MET A 89 -11.78 -0.52 16.37
CA MET A 89 -11.50 0.89 16.09
C MET A 89 -11.80 1.81 17.28
N ILE A 90 -12.66 1.40 18.20
CA ILE A 90 -13.08 2.25 19.32
C ILE A 90 -11.92 2.30 20.34
N GLY A 91 -11.53 3.53 20.68
CA GLY A 91 -10.40 3.77 21.59
C GLY A 91 -9.02 3.75 20.93
N SER A 92 -8.94 3.54 19.61
CA SER A 92 -7.67 3.63 18.88
C SER A 92 -7.13 5.06 18.85
N GLN A 93 -5.81 5.19 18.94
CA GLN A 93 -5.11 6.44 18.68
C GLN A 93 -4.76 6.51 17.19
N ALA A 94 -5.09 7.62 16.53
CA ALA A 94 -4.98 7.78 15.09
C ALA A 94 -3.94 8.83 14.69
N ILE A 95 -3.19 8.55 13.62
CA ILE A 95 -2.37 9.53 12.91
C ILE A 95 -2.95 9.67 11.51
N VAL A 96 -3.18 10.91 11.09
CA VAL A 96 -3.77 11.24 9.80
C VAL A 96 -2.75 11.98 8.95
N ALA A 97 -2.57 11.53 7.71
CA ALA A 97 -1.75 12.18 6.71
C ALA A 97 -2.61 12.57 5.52
N TYR A 98 -2.45 13.81 5.05
CA TYR A 98 -3.08 14.31 3.83
C TYR A 98 -2.01 14.95 2.95
N PRO A 99 -2.04 14.71 1.63
CA PRO A 99 -1.19 15.43 0.69
C PRO A 99 -1.61 16.91 0.66
N GLN A 100 -0.64 17.82 0.70
CA GLN A 100 -0.86 19.25 0.45
C GLN A 100 -1.10 19.51 -1.04
#